data_AF-A0A7K2Z0K6-F1
#
_entry.id   AF-A0A7K2Z0K6-F1
#
_cell.length_a   1.000
_cell.length_b   1.000
_cell.length_c   1.000
_cell.angle_alpha   90.00
_cell.angle_beta   90.00
_cell.angle_gamma   90.00
#
_symmetry.space_group_name_H-M   'P 1'
#
loop_
_entity.id
_entity.type
_entity.pdbx_description
1 polymer ?
#
loop_
_entity_poly.entity_id
_entity_poly.type
_entity_poly.pdbx_seq_one_letter_code
_entity_poly.pdbx_strand_id
1 'polypeptide(L)'
;MVTALTMLALAVEVTSPSTRDRDFGDKLRTYAGVGVAVYVIVDRKDRVVVVHHEPDPEKRAYAAVVTVPFGTPAPLPKPFSDLDTSSLR
;
A
#
# COMPACT_ATOMS: atom_id res chain seq x y z
N MET A 1 6.09 19.19 15.80
CA MET A 1 5.60 18.21 14.80
C MET A 1 4.17 17.87 15.19
N VAL A 2 3.19 18.25 14.37
CA VAL A 2 1.80 17.84 14.59
C VAL A 2 1.67 16.45 13.99
N THR A 3 1.56 15.42 14.83
CA THR A 3 1.20 14.09 14.34
C THR A 3 -0.26 14.18 13.91
N ALA A 4 -0.52 14.22 12.61
CA ALA A 4 -1.89 14.06 12.13
C ALA A 4 -2.36 12.68 12.60
N LEU A 5 -3.47 12.64 13.34
CA LEU A 5 -4.07 11.39 13.76
C LEU A 5 -4.75 10.77 12.54
N THR A 6 -4.00 10.00 11.75
CA THR A 6 -4.60 9.23 10.66
C THR A 6 -5.51 8.17 11.28
N MET A 7 -6.81 8.20 10.96
CA MET A 7 -7.77 7.23 11.49
C MET A 7 -7.52 5.79 11.01
N LEU A 8 -6.75 5.62 9.92
CA LEU A 8 -6.33 4.34 9.36
C LEU A 8 -4.83 4.36 9.04
N ALA A 9 -4.02 3.66 9.84
CA ALA A 9 -2.57 3.66 9.66
C ALA A 9 -2.10 2.81 8.47
N LEU A 10 -2.80 1.71 8.18
CA LEU A 10 -2.43 0.78 7.12
C LEU A 10 -3.67 0.15 6.50
N ALA A 11 -3.71 0.05 5.17
CA ALA A 11 -4.71 -0.70 4.42
C ALA A 11 -4.03 -1.70 3.49
N VAL A 12 -4.60 -2.90 3.37
CA VAL A 12 -4.14 -3.94 2.43
C VAL A 12 -5.30 -4.32 1.53
N GLU A 13 -5.05 -4.35 0.22
CA GLU A 13 -6.01 -4.80 -0.79
C GLU A 13 -5.41 -5.95 -1.59
N VAL A 14 -6.20 -7.01 -1.79
CA VAL A 14 -5.80 -8.15 -2.63
C VAL A 14 -6.55 -8.06 -3.94
N THR A 15 -5.83 -7.88 -5.05
CA THR A 15 -6.47 -7.57 -6.33
C THR A 15 -7.18 -8.79 -6.91
N SER A 16 -8.31 -8.52 -7.56
CA SER A 16 -8.96 -9.43 -8.51
C SER A 16 -8.95 -8.78 -9.90
N PRO A 17 -9.22 -9.53 -10.98
CA PRO A 17 -9.28 -8.96 -12.33
C PRO A 17 -10.21 -7.74 -12.45
N SER A 18 -11.31 -7.71 -11.69
CA SER A 18 -12.30 -6.63 -11.73
C SER A 18 -12.01 -5.47 -10.77
N THR A 19 -11.11 -5.62 -9.79
CA THR A 19 -10.79 -4.56 -8.81
C THR A 19 -9.44 -3.90 -9.07
N ARG A 20 -8.53 -4.57 -9.76
CA ARG A 20 -7.14 -4.15 -9.93
C ARG A 20 -6.99 -2.70 -10.38
N ASP A 21 -7.75 -2.28 -11.39
CA ASP A 21 -7.65 -0.91 -11.92
C ASP A 21 -8.12 0.14 -10.90
N ARG A 22 -9.07 -0.21 -10.03
CA ARG A 22 -9.51 0.66 -8.94
C ARG A 22 -8.46 0.73 -7.83
N ASP A 23 -7.85 -0.40 -7.50
CA ASP A 23 -6.81 -0.51 -6.45
C ASP A 23 -5.58 0.33 -6.83
N PHE A 24 -5.11 0.25 -8.10
CA PHE A 24 -4.02 1.09 -8.62
C PHE A 24 -4.43 2.50 -9.09
N GLY A 25 -5.72 2.83 -9.02
CA GLY A 25 -6.30 4.07 -9.55
C GLY A 25 -6.97 4.90 -8.47
N ASP A 26 -8.30 4.85 -8.43
CA ASP A 26 -9.11 5.71 -7.56
C ASP A 26 -8.84 5.47 -6.07
N LYS A 27 -8.68 4.21 -5.64
CA LYS A 27 -8.37 3.91 -4.24
C LYS A 27 -7.00 4.42 -3.85
N LEU A 28 -5.97 4.15 -4.66
CA LEU A 28 -4.61 4.65 -4.44
C LEU A 28 -4.59 6.17 -4.20
N ARG A 29 -5.23 6.95 -5.08
CA ARG A 29 -5.33 8.40 -4.93
C ARG A 29 -6.17 8.83 -3.73
N THR A 30 -7.24 8.11 -3.43
CA THR A 30 -8.12 8.42 -2.31
C THR A 30 -7.41 8.20 -0.99
N TYR A 31 -6.71 7.07 -0.83
CA TYR A 31 -5.98 6.73 0.39
C TYR A 31 -4.80 7.66 0.64
N ALA A 32 -4.06 8.04 -0.40
CA ALA A 32 -3.06 9.09 -0.29
C ALA A 32 -3.69 10.43 0.11
N GLY A 33 -4.80 10.82 -0.54
CA GLY A 33 -5.50 12.07 -0.29
C GLY A 33 -6.08 12.23 1.12
N VAL A 34 -6.46 11.12 1.78
CA VAL A 34 -6.92 11.14 3.18
C VAL A 34 -5.80 10.80 4.18
N GLY A 35 -4.57 10.65 3.70
CA GLY A 35 -3.38 10.48 4.55
C GLY A 35 -3.20 9.09 5.16
N VAL A 36 -3.74 8.03 4.56
CA VAL A 36 -3.46 6.63 4.98
C VAL A 36 -1.96 6.40 4.88
N ALA A 37 -1.31 6.12 6.01
CA ALA A 37 0.16 6.15 6.08
C ALA A 37 0.83 5.07 5.22
N VAL A 38 0.23 3.88 5.12
CA VAL A 38 0.71 2.78 4.28
C VAL A 38 -0.45 2.15 3.52
N TYR A 39 -0.31 2.00 2.21
CA TYR A 39 -1.26 1.27 1.38
C TYR A 39 -0.56 0.15 0.63
N VAL A 40 -0.96 -1.09 0.91
CA VAL A 40 -0.39 -2.29 0.32
C VAL A 40 -1.35 -2.87 -0.69
N ILE A 41 -0.87 -3.12 -1.90
CA ILE A 41 -1.60 -3.84 -2.95
C ILE A 41 -0.92 -5.18 -3.17
N VAL A 42 -1.62 -6.27 -2.87
CA VAL A 42 -1.21 -7.63 -3.22
C VAL A 42 -1.76 -7.91 -4.62
N ASP A 43 -0.91 -7.71 -5.64
CA ASP A 43 -1.29 -7.88 -7.03
C ASP A 43 -1.17 -9.33 -7.47
N ARG A 44 -2.30 -10.04 -7.52
CA ARG A 44 -2.33 -11.45 -7.93
C ARG A 44 -2.06 -11.67 -9.41
N LYS A 45 -2.27 -10.65 -10.25
CA LYS A 45 -2.03 -10.77 -11.70
C LYS A 45 -0.54 -10.82 -11.99
N ASP A 46 0.20 -9.86 -11.44
CA ASP A 46 1.64 -9.72 -11.68
C ASP A 46 2.48 -10.43 -10.60
N ARG A 47 1.82 -11.04 -9.60
CA ARG A 47 2.42 -11.80 -8.48
C ARG A 47 3.44 -11.01 -7.67
N VAL A 48 3.07 -9.78 -7.34
CA VAL A 48 3.89 -8.85 -6.56
C VAL A 48 3.09 -8.24 -5.41
N VAL A 49 3.79 -7.88 -4.34
CA VAL A 49 3.26 -7.01 -3.29
C VAL A 49 3.86 -5.62 -3.49
N VAL A 50 2.99 -4.62 -3.61
CA VAL A 50 3.36 -3.21 -3.80
C VAL A 50 3.00 -2.45 -2.53
N VAL A 51 4.01 -1.88 -1.88
CA VAL A 51 3.86 -1.07 -0.67
C VAL A 51 4.02 0.40 -1.04
N HIS A 52 2.94 1.17 -0.90
CA HIS A 52 2.95 2.62 -1.02
C HIS A 52 3.01 3.26 0.37
N HIS A 53 3.89 4.24 0.57
CA HIS A 53 4.02 4.97 1.84
C HIS A 53 4.45 6.42 1.62
N GLU A 54 4.52 7.19 2.71
CA GLU A 54 4.74 8.65 2.68
C GLU A 54 3.66 9.35 1.85
N PRO A 55 2.39 9.34 2.30
CA PRO A 55 1.31 10.00 1.57
C PRO A 55 1.56 11.51 1.50
N ASP A 56 1.29 12.09 0.34
CA ASP A 56 1.14 13.51 0.08
C ASP A 56 -0.35 13.79 -0.16
N PRO A 57 -1.11 14.24 0.86
CA PRO A 57 -2.55 14.47 0.75
C PRO A 57 -2.91 15.53 -0.30
N GLU A 58 -2.06 16.55 -0.48
CA GLU A 58 -2.29 17.63 -1.44
C GLU A 58 -2.17 17.12 -2.87
N LYS A 59 -1.14 16.31 -3.15
CA LYS A 59 -0.95 15.68 -4.46
C LYS A 59 -1.81 14.44 -4.67
N ARG A 60 -2.47 13.94 -3.61
CA ARG A 60 -3.22 12.68 -3.61
C ARG A 60 -2.39 11.52 -4.15
N ALA A 61 -1.12 11.47 -3.76
CA ALA A 61 -0.15 10.47 -4.21
C ALA A 61 0.74 10.01 -3.05
N TYR A 62 1.35 8.84 -3.20
CA TYR A 62 2.41 8.38 -2.30
C TYR A 62 3.76 8.78 -2.86
N ALA A 63 4.65 9.31 -2.02
CA ALA A 63 5.98 9.72 -2.44
C ALA A 63 6.95 8.54 -2.61
N ALA A 64 6.66 7.41 -1.95
CA ALA A 64 7.51 6.24 -1.99
C ALA A 64 6.70 4.96 -2.30
N VAL A 65 7.34 4.08 -3.07
CA VAL A 65 6.78 2.77 -3.47
C VAL A 65 7.88 1.71 -3.46
N VAL A 66 7.57 0.56 -2.88
CA VAL A 66 8.41 -0.64 -2.92
C VAL A 66 7.61 -1.79 -3.50
N THR A 67 8.19 -2.50 -4.46
CA THR A 67 7.57 -3.68 -5.08
C THR A 67 8.45 -4.89 -4.84
N VAL A 68 7.88 -5.94 -4.26
CA VAL A 68 8.57 -7.23 -4.06
C VAL A 68 7.76 -8.36 -4.69
N PRO A 69 8.41 -9.41 -5.22
CA PRO A 69 7.70 -10.59 -5.69
C PRO A 69 7.08 -11.36 -4.53
N PHE A 70 6.02 -12.13 -4.79
CA PHE A 70 5.46 -13.06 -3.81
C PHE A 70 6.53 -13.98 -3.21
N GLY A 71 6.42 -14.27 -1.92
CA GLY A 71 7.40 -15.05 -1.17
C GLY A 71 8.55 -14.23 -0.60
N THR A 72 8.72 -12.97 -1.01
CA THR A 72 9.71 -12.05 -0.44
C THR A 72 9.04 -11.15 0.61
N PRO A 73 9.55 -11.10 1.86
CA PRO A 73 9.02 -10.18 2.87
C PRO A 73 8.92 -8.75 2.32
N ALA A 74 7.74 -8.14 2.46
CA ALA A 74 7.50 -6.79 1.96
C ALA A 74 7.84 -5.79 3.07
N PRO A 75 8.79 -4.86 2.85
CA PRO A 75 9.19 -3.92 3.89
C PRO A 75 8.07 -2.93 4.17
N LEU A 76 7.76 -2.74 5.45
CA LEU A 76 6.81 -1.73 5.91
C LEU A 76 7.55 -0.67 6.74
N PRO A 77 7.18 0.62 6.62
CA PRO A 77 7.78 1.65 7.47
C PRO A 77 7.36 1.45 8.93
N LYS A 78 8.18 1.96 9.85
CA LYS A 78 7.83 2.01 11.28
C LYS A 78 6.45 2.69 11.46
N PRO A 79 5.62 2.23 12.42
CA PRO A 79 5.93 1.26 13.48
C PRO A 79 5.77 -0.21 13.09
N PHE A 80 5.48 -0.51 11.82
CA PHE A 80 5.30 -1.88 11.37
C PHE A 80 6.65 -2.57 11.13
N SER A 81 6.66 -3.89 11.29
CA SER A 81 7.72 -4.75 10.77
C SER A 81 7.36 -5.20 9.36
N ASP A 82 8.32 -5.82 8.67
CA ASP A 82 8.09 -6.42 7.36
C ASP A 82 6.88 -7.36 7.37
N LEU A 83 6.10 -7.32 6.29
CA LEU A 83 4.99 -8.22 6.05
C LEU A 83 5.52 -9.53 5.48
N ASP A 84 5.35 -10.63 6.21
CA ASP A 84 5.69 -11.96 5.71
C ASP A 84 4.75 -12.36 4.56
N THR A 85 5.33 -12.61 3.39
CA THR A 85 4.60 -13.04 2.19
C THR A 85 4.97 -14.46 1.74
N SER A 86 5.70 -15.21 2.57
CA SER A 86 6.22 -16.56 2.26
C SER A 86 5.14 -17.57 1.87
N SER A 87 3.89 -17.35 2.31
CA SER A 87 2.74 -18.20 2.00
C SER A 87 2.02 -17.83 0.69
N LEU A 88 2.34 -16.69 0.07
CA LEU A 88 1.77 -16.30 -1.21
C LEU A 88 2.39 -17.15 -2.33
N ARG A 89 1.54 -17.78 -3.13
CA ARG A 89 1.93 -18.70 -4.21
C ARG A 89 1.57 -18.19 -5.58
#